data_AF-A0A074MU94-F1
#
_entry.id   AF-A0A074MU94-F1
#
_cell.length_a   1.000
_cell.length_b   1.000
_cell.length_c   1.000
_cell.angle_alpha   90.00
_cell.angle_beta   90.00
_cell.angle_gamma   90.00
#
_symmetry.space_group_name_H-M   'P 1'
#
loop_
_entity.id
_entity.type
_entity.pdbx_description
1 polymer ?
#
loop_
_entity_poly.entity_id
_entity_poly.type
_entity_poly.pdbx_seq_one_letter_code
_entity_poly.pdbx_strand_id
1 'polypeptide(L)'
;MNKMMTAMAAMTLAMGLAACAEENAETTATASESGSLAGTWKADVASAQAENDVDSYVFADGTYTCNSCKPAFSITANGEWQEVDRPGVDALKVAMVDDMTISSASRRGDKQLGESTWTVSEDGQTMTIAWTNMDGEETTEGTTVLQRTAAGPDGSHAASGDWELKEIGPMSDAALTFSYEIDGDTIISKGNSGGYTAVLGGDAVTPEDDETGGVVKVEKTGENTYRETYMRDGEVINVLDLTVEGDTLKGVSTDPRDDSVFRWTATRQS
;
A
#
# COMPACT_ATOMS: atom_id res chain seq x y z
N MET A 1 9.98 -2.76 -3.76
CA MET A 1 8.61 -2.36 -3.36
C MET A 1 8.01 -3.58 -2.70
N ASN A 2 7.61 -3.53 -1.44
CA ASN A 2 6.87 -4.65 -0.83
C ASN A 2 5.52 -4.75 -1.54
N LYS A 3 5.16 -5.93 -2.03
CA LYS A 3 3.97 -6.08 -2.87
C LYS A 3 2.67 -5.87 -2.07
N MET A 4 2.66 -6.26 -0.81
CA MET A 4 1.58 -5.94 0.13
C MET A 4 1.48 -4.46 0.51
N MET A 5 2.59 -3.72 0.46
CA MET A 5 2.52 -2.26 0.48
C MET A 5 2.03 -1.68 -0.84
N THR A 6 2.06 -2.41 -1.97
CA THR A 6 1.49 -1.93 -3.25
C THR A 6 -0.03 -2.14 -3.27
N ALA A 7 -0.50 -3.24 -2.69
CA ALA A 7 -1.91 -3.52 -2.40
C ALA A 7 -2.58 -2.45 -1.52
N MET A 8 -1.87 -1.93 -0.51
CA MET A 8 -2.35 -0.83 0.34
C MET A 8 -1.95 0.57 -0.16
N ALA A 9 -0.83 0.77 -0.85
CA ALA A 9 -0.45 2.08 -1.42
C ALA A 9 -1.40 2.55 -2.54
N ALA A 10 -2.19 1.64 -3.13
CA ALA A 10 -3.33 2.02 -3.96
C ALA A 10 -4.47 2.70 -3.16
N MET A 11 -4.37 2.79 -1.82
CA MET A 11 -5.19 3.61 -0.93
C MET A 11 -4.37 4.68 -0.17
N THR A 12 -3.07 4.81 -0.42
CA THR A 12 -2.18 5.62 0.45
C THR A 12 -0.96 6.22 -0.30
N LEU A 13 -1.08 7.47 -0.79
CA LEU A 13 0.02 8.39 -1.17
C LEU A 13 -0.53 9.83 -1.39
N ALA A 14 0.06 10.86 -0.72
CA ALA A 14 0.02 12.34 -0.94
C ALA A 14 -0.42 13.41 0.14
N MET A 15 0.39 14.45 0.36
CA MET A 15 0.11 15.67 1.17
C MET A 15 0.36 16.96 0.36
N GLY A 16 0.07 18.20 0.79
CA GLY A 16 -0.80 18.67 1.87
C GLY A 16 -0.72 20.19 2.10
N LEU A 17 -1.90 20.81 2.33
CA LEU A 17 -2.14 22.12 2.99
C LEU A 17 -1.68 23.46 2.33
N ALA A 18 -2.64 24.40 2.17
CA ALA A 18 -2.73 25.58 3.05
C ALA A 18 -3.90 26.58 2.76
N ALA A 19 -4.32 27.26 3.84
CA ALA A 19 -4.93 28.60 3.92
C ALA A 19 -6.46 28.80 3.83
N CYS A 20 -6.91 29.82 4.57
CA CYS A 20 -8.29 30.08 4.96
C CYS A 20 -9.13 30.79 3.89
N ALA A 21 -10.41 30.44 3.82
CA ALA A 21 -11.49 31.38 3.53
C ALA A 21 -12.69 31.06 4.44
N GLU A 22 -13.17 32.05 5.21
CA GLU A 22 -14.51 32.00 5.78
C GLU A 22 -15.51 32.34 4.66
N GLU A 23 -16.39 31.42 4.28
CA GLU A 23 -17.68 31.81 3.72
C GLU A 23 -18.76 30.77 4.04
N ASN A 24 -19.91 31.26 4.52
CA ASN A 24 -21.08 30.42 4.80
C ASN A 24 -21.65 29.87 3.49
N ALA A 25 -21.64 28.55 3.33
CA ALA A 25 -22.47 27.85 2.36
C ALA A 25 -23.22 26.72 3.07
N GLU A 26 -24.55 26.76 3.02
CA GLU A 26 -25.40 25.70 3.58
C GLU A 26 -25.08 24.38 2.88
N THR A 27 -24.61 23.38 3.63
CA THR A 27 -24.47 22.01 3.12
C THR A 27 -25.86 21.41 2.90
N THR A 28 -26.45 21.68 1.73
CA THR A 28 -27.48 20.80 1.19
C THR A 28 -26.86 19.43 0.99
N ALA A 29 -27.15 18.51 1.89
CA ALA A 29 -26.81 17.10 1.73
C ALA A 29 -27.54 16.56 0.49
N THR A 30 -26.83 16.57 -0.64
CA THR A 30 -27.23 15.84 -1.84
C THR A 30 -27.30 14.37 -1.48
N ALA A 31 -28.47 13.76 -1.69
CA ALA A 31 -28.64 12.33 -1.53
C ALA A 31 -27.59 11.61 -2.38
N SER A 32 -26.91 10.61 -1.81
CA SER A 32 -25.95 9.80 -2.57
C SER A 32 -26.64 9.21 -3.79
N GLU A 33 -26.12 9.54 -4.99
CA GLU A 33 -26.45 8.76 -6.17
C GLU A 33 -26.00 7.32 -5.91
N SER A 34 -26.96 6.39 -5.94
CA SER A 34 -26.71 4.97 -5.80
C SER A 34 -25.81 4.49 -6.95
N GLY A 35 -24.51 4.40 -6.71
CA GLY A 35 -23.48 4.07 -7.71
C GLY A 35 -22.33 5.07 -7.80
N SER A 36 -22.39 6.23 -7.14
CA SER A 36 -21.25 7.16 -7.11
C SER A 36 -20.16 6.70 -6.14
N LEU A 37 -18.90 6.85 -6.58
CA LEU A 37 -17.70 6.60 -5.77
C LEU A 37 -17.50 7.66 -4.67
N ALA A 38 -18.07 8.86 -4.85
CA ALA A 38 -17.95 9.95 -3.88
C ALA A 38 -18.51 9.54 -2.51
N GLY A 39 -17.78 9.87 -1.45
CA GLY A 39 -18.05 9.50 -0.06
C GLY A 39 -16.80 9.01 0.67
N THR A 40 -16.92 8.83 1.98
CA THR A 40 -15.88 8.21 2.83
C THR A 40 -16.09 6.71 2.89
N TRP A 41 -14.99 5.96 2.86
CA TRP A 41 -14.95 4.50 2.81
C TRP A 41 -14.00 3.97 3.88
N LYS A 42 -14.32 2.79 4.44
CA LYS A 42 -13.44 2.07 5.35
C LYS A 42 -13.22 0.64 4.84
N ALA A 43 -11.97 0.28 4.55
CA ALA A 43 -11.58 -1.04 4.07
C ALA A 43 -11.85 -2.15 5.09
N ASP A 44 -12.33 -3.30 4.61
CA ASP A 44 -12.49 -4.52 5.40
C ASP A 44 -11.29 -5.44 5.17
N VAL A 45 -10.40 -5.51 6.17
CA VAL A 45 -9.21 -6.38 6.16
C VAL A 45 -9.55 -7.86 6.00
N ALA A 46 -10.73 -8.31 6.42
CA ALA A 46 -11.14 -9.71 6.29
C ALA A 46 -11.56 -10.08 4.85
N SER A 47 -11.78 -9.08 4.00
CA SER A 47 -12.09 -9.26 2.57
C SER A 47 -10.85 -9.32 1.67
N ALA A 48 -9.66 -9.07 2.23
CA ALA A 48 -8.39 -9.04 1.52
C ALA A 48 -8.01 -10.40 0.94
N GLN A 49 -7.71 -10.45 -0.37
CA GLN A 49 -7.27 -11.65 -1.07
C GLN A 49 -6.17 -11.31 -2.07
N ALA A 50 -5.09 -12.09 -2.09
CA ALA A 50 -4.02 -11.96 -3.07
C ALA A 50 -3.98 -13.18 -4.02
N GLU A 51 -3.56 -12.96 -5.26
CA GLU A 51 -3.41 -13.97 -6.31
C GLU A 51 -2.14 -13.65 -7.11
N ASN A 52 -1.31 -14.66 -7.39
CA ASN A 52 0.03 -14.52 -7.99
C ASN A 52 1.01 -13.59 -7.24
N ASP A 53 0.63 -13.12 -6.04
CA ASP A 53 1.45 -12.26 -5.19
C ASP A 53 2.35 -13.09 -4.26
N VAL A 54 3.45 -13.59 -4.84
CA VAL A 54 4.48 -14.31 -4.08
C VAL A 54 5.59 -13.35 -3.67
N ASP A 55 5.83 -13.31 -2.37
CA ASP A 55 6.94 -12.63 -1.72
C ASP A 55 8.09 -13.62 -1.49
N SER A 56 9.28 -13.30 -2.00
CA SER A 56 10.43 -14.22 -2.02
C SER A 56 11.63 -13.55 -1.38
N TYR A 57 12.00 -14.06 -0.21
CA TYR A 57 13.01 -13.48 0.67
C TYR A 57 14.13 -14.48 0.94
N VAL A 58 15.38 -14.02 0.99
CA VAL A 58 16.52 -14.84 1.41
C VAL A 58 17.34 -14.06 2.44
N PHE A 59 17.52 -14.65 3.61
CA PHE A 59 18.36 -14.16 4.70
C PHE A 59 19.47 -15.18 4.94
N ALA A 60 20.60 -15.01 4.27
CA ALA A 60 21.73 -15.95 4.30
C ALA A 60 23.07 -15.20 4.32
N ASP A 61 24.08 -15.77 4.96
CA ASP A 61 25.44 -15.22 5.02
C ASP A 61 25.52 -13.74 5.43
N GLY A 62 24.66 -13.31 6.37
CA GLY A 62 24.58 -11.92 6.84
C GLY A 62 23.91 -10.94 5.87
N THR A 63 23.32 -11.44 4.78
CA THR A 63 22.69 -10.65 3.71
C THR A 63 21.19 -10.94 3.62
N TYR A 64 20.39 -9.87 3.53
CA TYR A 64 19.00 -9.93 3.10
C TYR A 64 18.92 -9.67 1.59
N THR A 65 18.17 -10.51 0.87
CA THR A 65 17.82 -10.34 -0.54
C THR A 65 16.32 -10.45 -0.71
N CYS A 66 15.73 -9.48 -1.40
CA CYS A 66 14.33 -9.52 -1.83
C CYS A 66 14.28 -9.86 -3.32
N ASN A 67 13.95 -11.10 -3.64
CA ASN A 67 13.84 -11.59 -5.03
C ASN A 67 12.51 -11.16 -5.67
N SER A 68 11.43 -11.09 -4.89
CA SER A 68 10.11 -10.64 -5.37
C SER A 68 10.04 -9.14 -5.65
N CYS A 69 10.97 -8.37 -5.08
CA CYS A 69 11.02 -6.93 -5.27
C CYS A 69 11.30 -6.54 -6.72
N LYS A 70 10.74 -5.40 -7.14
CA LYS A 70 10.98 -4.77 -8.44
C LYS A 70 11.72 -3.43 -8.26
N PRO A 71 12.94 -3.27 -8.81
CA PRO A 71 13.89 -4.35 -9.10
C PRO A 71 14.26 -5.14 -7.82
N ALA A 72 14.81 -6.33 -8.00
CA ALA A 72 15.35 -7.15 -6.91
C ALA A 72 16.58 -6.47 -6.31
N PHE A 73 16.83 -6.65 -5.02
CA PHE A 73 17.93 -5.98 -4.33
C PHE A 73 18.41 -6.78 -3.11
N SER A 74 19.63 -6.46 -2.66
CA SER A 74 20.25 -7.06 -1.48
C SER A 74 20.92 -5.98 -0.62
N ILE A 75 20.89 -6.16 0.71
CA ILE A 75 21.58 -5.34 1.72
C ILE A 75 22.05 -6.24 2.87
N THR A 76 23.00 -5.80 3.70
CA THR A 76 23.38 -6.57 4.90
C THR A 76 22.25 -6.54 5.94
N ALA A 77 22.06 -7.66 6.63
CA ALA A 77 21.06 -7.83 7.68
C ALA A 77 21.68 -7.66 9.08
N ASN A 78 22.49 -6.62 9.26
CA ASN A 78 23.33 -6.37 10.44
C ASN A 78 22.79 -5.30 11.42
N GLY A 79 21.64 -4.70 11.14
CA GLY A 79 21.04 -3.63 11.95
C GLY A 79 21.58 -2.22 11.70
N GLU A 80 22.43 -2.02 10.70
CA GLU A 80 22.92 -0.71 10.29
C GLU A 80 22.08 -0.10 9.17
N TRP A 81 22.04 1.24 9.10
CA TRP A 81 21.43 1.97 8.00
C TRP A 81 22.32 1.86 6.75
N GLN A 82 21.73 1.49 5.62
CA GLN A 82 22.38 1.39 4.33
C GLN A 82 21.60 2.20 3.30
N GLU A 83 22.30 3.00 2.50
CA GLU A 83 21.72 3.73 1.37
C GLU A 83 21.23 2.75 0.30
N VAL A 84 20.07 3.04 -0.30
CA VAL A 84 19.47 2.21 -1.35
C VAL A 84 18.91 3.10 -2.47
N ASP A 85 19.00 2.62 -3.70
CA ASP A 85 18.36 3.27 -4.86
C ASP A 85 16.92 2.77 -4.99
N ARG A 86 15.97 3.46 -4.34
CA ARG A 86 14.55 3.08 -4.28
C ARG A 86 13.63 4.30 -4.33
N PRO A 87 12.54 4.27 -5.12
CA PRO A 87 11.53 5.33 -5.11
C PRO A 87 10.99 5.58 -3.69
N GLY A 88 11.08 6.84 -3.22
CA GLY A 88 10.60 7.27 -1.91
C GLY A 88 11.37 6.76 -0.69
N VAL A 89 12.51 6.07 -0.84
CA VAL A 89 13.29 5.53 0.29
C VAL A 89 14.79 5.66 0.03
N ASP A 90 15.48 6.49 0.81
CA ASP A 90 16.92 6.72 0.66
C ASP A 90 17.76 5.66 1.37
N ALA A 91 17.25 5.10 2.48
CA ALA A 91 17.97 4.10 3.25
C ALA A 91 17.05 3.09 3.95
N LEU A 92 17.57 1.87 4.06
CA LEU A 92 16.97 0.76 4.77
C LEU A 92 17.87 0.27 5.90
N LYS A 93 17.26 -0.31 6.91
CA LYS A 93 17.91 -1.06 7.98
C LYS A 93 17.20 -2.40 8.09
N VAL A 94 17.98 -3.49 8.19
CA VAL A 94 17.47 -4.84 8.42
C VAL A 94 18.41 -5.53 9.42
N ALA A 95 17.86 -6.27 10.38
CA ALA A 95 18.61 -7.08 11.34
C ALA A 95 17.99 -8.46 11.50
N MET A 96 18.82 -9.51 11.43
CA MET A 96 18.46 -10.81 12.03
C MET A 96 18.62 -10.68 13.54
N VAL A 97 17.51 -10.77 14.28
CA VAL A 97 17.46 -10.54 15.74
C VAL A 97 17.73 -11.84 16.49
N ASP A 98 17.14 -12.93 16.02
CA ASP A 98 17.35 -14.32 16.46
C ASP A 98 17.13 -15.26 15.26
N ASP A 99 16.87 -16.56 15.49
CA ASP A 99 16.68 -17.56 14.42
C ASP A 99 15.31 -17.48 13.71
N MET A 100 14.34 -16.78 14.30
CA MET A 100 12.94 -16.67 13.81
C MET A 100 12.48 -15.21 13.61
N THR A 101 13.25 -14.23 14.08
CA THR A 101 12.86 -12.81 14.13
C THR A 101 13.76 -11.91 13.29
N ILE A 102 13.16 -11.17 12.36
CA ILE A 102 13.79 -10.04 11.66
C ILE A 102 13.20 -8.73 12.20
N SER A 103 14.02 -7.67 12.27
CA SER A 103 13.51 -6.30 12.32
C SER A 103 13.95 -5.51 11.09
N SER A 104 13.13 -4.57 10.65
CA SER A 104 13.48 -3.66 9.56
C SER A 104 12.91 -2.25 9.75
N ALA A 105 13.56 -1.26 9.18
CA ALA A 105 13.11 0.14 9.16
C ALA A 105 13.51 0.83 7.85
N SER A 106 12.80 1.90 7.49
CA SER A 106 13.05 2.73 6.31
C SER A 106 13.11 4.20 6.66
N ARG A 107 13.89 4.99 5.89
CA ARG A 107 13.99 6.44 6.05
C ARG A 107 14.17 7.17 4.72
N ARG A 108 13.81 8.46 4.71
CA ARG A 108 14.10 9.45 3.66
C ARG A 108 14.81 10.64 4.32
N GLY A 109 16.05 10.90 3.94
CA GLY A 109 17.00 11.71 4.70
C GLY A 109 17.07 11.26 6.17
N ASP A 110 16.70 12.18 7.07
CA ASP A 110 16.61 11.92 8.51
C ASP A 110 15.18 11.56 8.99
N LYS A 111 14.16 11.61 8.12
CA LYS A 111 12.78 11.20 8.45
C LYS A 111 12.67 9.67 8.42
N GLN A 112 12.44 9.05 9.57
CA GLN A 112 12.02 7.64 9.61
C GLN A 112 10.60 7.52 9.03
N LEU A 113 10.42 6.63 8.06
CA LEU A 113 9.14 6.42 7.37
C LEU A 113 8.34 5.30 8.03
N GLY A 114 9.01 4.33 8.66
CA GLY A 114 8.36 3.24 9.37
C GLY A 114 9.32 2.15 9.80
N GLU A 115 8.78 1.17 10.51
CA GLU A 115 9.49 0.00 11.00
C GLU A 115 8.58 -1.23 11.09
N SER A 116 9.18 -2.42 11.19
CA SER A 116 8.45 -3.67 11.33
C SER A 116 9.27 -4.77 12.01
N THR A 117 8.58 -5.66 12.70
CA THR A 117 9.12 -6.91 13.27
C THR A 117 8.44 -8.09 12.57
N TRP A 118 9.25 -9.00 12.04
CA TRP A 118 8.79 -10.16 11.28
C TRP A 118 9.11 -11.39 12.12
N THR A 119 8.10 -12.17 12.53
CA THR A 119 8.27 -13.34 13.38
C THR A 119 7.73 -14.57 12.68
N VAL A 120 8.58 -15.56 12.47
CA VAL A 120 8.23 -16.87 11.91
C VAL A 120 7.70 -17.78 13.03
N SER A 121 6.65 -18.56 12.74
CA SER A 121 6.12 -19.55 13.69
C SER A 121 7.08 -20.72 13.92
N GLU A 122 6.94 -21.41 15.05
CA GLU A 122 7.82 -22.54 15.44
C GLU A 122 7.79 -23.70 14.41
N ASP A 123 6.67 -23.92 13.74
CA ASP A 123 6.51 -24.89 12.65
C ASP A 123 7.06 -24.39 11.29
N GLY A 124 7.57 -23.16 11.25
CA GLY A 124 8.07 -22.47 10.07
C GLY A 124 6.99 -22.08 9.05
N GLN A 125 5.71 -22.40 9.25
CA GLN A 125 4.68 -22.33 8.20
C GLN A 125 4.08 -20.94 8.02
N THR A 126 4.16 -20.07 9.02
CA THR A 126 3.61 -18.72 8.96
C THR A 126 4.64 -17.67 9.36
N MET A 127 4.48 -16.46 8.84
CA MET A 127 5.26 -15.30 9.26
C MET A 127 4.31 -14.14 9.55
N THR A 128 4.37 -13.61 10.76
CA THR A 128 3.61 -12.42 11.15
C THR A 128 4.53 -11.22 11.07
N ILE A 129 4.15 -10.23 10.25
CA ILE A 129 4.80 -8.93 10.15
C ILE A 129 3.94 -7.93 10.92
N ALA A 130 4.41 -7.49 12.08
CA ALA A 130 3.87 -6.34 12.77
C ALA A 130 4.62 -5.08 12.28
N TRP A 131 3.89 -4.03 11.92
CA TRP A 131 4.47 -2.83 11.30
C TRP A 131 3.87 -1.55 11.87
N THR A 132 4.68 -0.48 11.82
CA THR A 132 4.31 0.90 12.15
C THR A 132 4.73 1.78 10.97
N ASN A 133 3.78 2.44 10.33
CA ASN A 133 3.99 3.44 9.30
C ASN A 133 3.90 4.85 9.91
N MET A 134 4.96 5.63 9.71
CA MET A 134 5.14 7.02 10.17
C MET A 134 5.10 8.01 8.99
N ASP A 135 4.93 7.53 7.75
CA ASP A 135 4.74 8.32 6.54
C ASP A 135 3.22 8.48 6.28
N GLY A 136 2.60 9.42 7.01
CA GLY A 136 1.17 9.76 6.97
C GLY A 136 0.82 10.90 7.94
N GLU A 137 -0.41 11.41 7.88
CA GLU A 137 -0.91 12.47 8.77
C GLU A 137 -0.93 11.98 10.22
N GLU A 138 -1.38 10.75 10.42
CA GLU A 138 -1.29 9.99 11.65
C GLU A 138 -0.33 8.80 11.49
N THR A 139 0.40 8.48 12.56
CA THR A 139 1.12 7.20 12.65
C THR A 139 0.11 6.07 12.68
N THR A 140 0.31 5.08 11.81
CA THR A 140 -0.57 3.93 11.66
C THR A 140 0.17 2.64 11.93
N GLU A 141 -0.54 1.65 12.45
CA GLU A 141 0.03 0.36 12.84
C GLU A 141 -0.85 -0.76 12.30
N GLY A 142 -0.27 -1.94 12.14
CA GLY A 142 -1.04 -3.12 11.82
C GLY A 142 -0.23 -4.41 11.80
N THR A 143 -0.91 -5.50 11.46
CA THR A 143 -0.26 -6.80 11.24
C THR A 143 -0.68 -7.43 9.92
N THR A 144 0.25 -8.19 9.35
CA THR A 144 0.04 -8.96 8.12
C THR A 144 0.60 -10.35 8.35
N VAL A 145 -0.17 -11.39 8.00
CA VAL A 145 0.23 -12.78 8.21
C VAL A 145 0.43 -13.43 6.86
N LEU A 146 1.60 -14.04 6.68
CA LEU A 146 1.97 -14.78 5.48
C LEU A 146 1.90 -16.28 5.73
N GLN A 147 1.55 -17.03 4.69
CA GLN A 147 1.65 -18.48 4.62
C GLN A 147 2.85 -18.85 3.74
N ARG A 148 3.70 -19.76 4.21
CA ARG A 148 4.82 -20.26 3.41
C ARG A 148 4.31 -21.12 2.26
N THR A 149 4.86 -20.92 1.07
CA THR A 149 4.69 -21.77 -0.11
C THR A 149 5.97 -22.51 -0.51
N ALA A 150 7.15 -21.92 -0.27
CA ALA A 150 8.43 -22.61 -0.40
C ALA A 150 9.39 -22.33 0.78
N ALA A 151 10.24 -23.30 1.09
CA ALA A 151 11.33 -23.13 2.04
C ALA A 151 12.49 -22.33 1.41
N GLY A 152 13.20 -21.54 2.22
CA GLY A 152 14.45 -20.91 1.80
C GLY A 152 15.59 -21.93 1.62
N PRO A 153 16.77 -21.48 1.13
CA PRO A 153 17.94 -22.33 0.99
C PRO A 153 18.38 -22.97 2.32
N ASP A 154 18.96 -24.17 2.26
CA ASP A 154 19.51 -24.84 3.45
C ASP A 154 20.52 -23.94 4.18
N GLY A 155 20.35 -23.81 5.51
CA GLY A 155 21.21 -22.96 6.35
C GLY A 155 20.88 -21.47 6.35
N SER A 156 19.87 -21.03 5.62
CA SER A 156 19.33 -19.66 5.72
C SER A 156 18.45 -19.47 6.98
N HIS A 157 18.29 -18.22 7.43
CA HIS A 157 17.43 -17.85 8.56
C HIS A 157 15.95 -18.15 8.24
N ALA A 158 15.12 -18.46 9.25
CA ALA A 158 13.78 -19.02 9.06
C ALA A 158 12.81 -18.17 8.22
N ALA A 159 12.99 -16.84 8.18
CA ALA A 159 12.21 -15.93 7.32
C ALA A 159 12.47 -16.12 5.81
N SER A 160 13.51 -16.85 5.44
CA SER A 160 13.84 -17.14 4.04
C SER A 160 12.87 -18.13 3.42
N GLY A 161 12.49 -17.90 2.17
CA GLY A 161 11.57 -18.72 1.39
C GLY A 161 10.57 -17.87 0.61
N ASP A 162 9.59 -18.57 0.04
CA ASP A 162 8.48 -17.95 -0.68
C ASP A 162 7.22 -17.96 0.19
N TRP A 163 6.49 -16.85 0.15
CA TRP A 163 5.41 -16.49 1.04
C TRP A 163 4.24 -15.88 0.26
N GLU A 164 3.01 -16.22 0.64
CA GLU A 164 1.78 -15.64 0.11
C GLU A 164 0.95 -15.02 1.24
N LEU A 165 0.05 -14.08 0.92
CA LEU A 165 -0.87 -13.51 1.90
C LEU A 165 -1.80 -14.59 2.48
N LYS A 166 -1.78 -14.74 3.80
CA LYS A 166 -2.74 -15.59 4.52
C LYS A 166 -3.94 -14.78 4.99
N GLU A 167 -3.67 -13.69 5.70
CA GLU A 167 -4.68 -12.77 6.22
C GLU A 167 -4.05 -11.41 6.53
N ILE A 168 -4.89 -10.38 6.48
CA ILE A 168 -4.57 -9.07 7.01
C ILE A 168 -5.16 -8.98 8.42
N GLY A 169 -4.33 -8.67 9.40
CA GLY A 169 -4.74 -8.56 10.80
C GLY A 169 -5.31 -7.18 11.16
N PRO A 170 -5.46 -6.88 12.45
CA PRO A 170 -5.90 -5.56 12.91
C PRO A 170 -5.00 -4.44 12.38
N MET A 171 -5.61 -3.30 12.08
CA MET A 171 -4.92 -2.06 11.67
C MET A 171 -5.55 -0.84 12.36
N SER A 172 -4.79 0.25 12.43
CA SER A 172 -5.32 1.58 12.79
C SER A 172 -6.44 2.02 11.84
N ASP A 173 -7.48 2.65 12.36
CA ASP A 173 -8.62 3.15 11.57
C ASP A 173 -8.20 4.11 10.46
N ALA A 174 -7.19 4.96 10.70
CA ALA A 174 -6.63 5.86 9.70
C ALA A 174 -5.95 5.12 8.52
N ALA A 175 -5.40 3.92 8.71
CA ALA A 175 -4.84 3.11 7.61
C ALA A 175 -5.91 2.50 6.70
N LEU A 176 -7.15 2.39 7.19
CA LEU A 176 -8.28 1.78 6.49
C LEU A 176 -9.26 2.79 5.90
N THR A 177 -9.10 4.08 6.23
CA THR A 177 -10.08 5.12 5.90
C THR A 177 -9.57 6.04 4.80
N PHE A 178 -10.37 6.18 3.75
CA PHE A 178 -10.10 7.03 2.58
C PHE A 178 -11.43 7.63 2.09
N SER A 179 -11.38 8.69 1.29
CA SER A 179 -12.57 9.31 0.71
C SER A 179 -12.35 9.78 -0.71
N TYR A 180 -13.46 9.88 -1.43
CA TYR A 180 -13.53 10.52 -2.74
C TYR A 180 -14.54 11.67 -2.72
N GLU A 181 -14.18 12.79 -3.32
CA GLU A 181 -15.10 13.89 -3.66
C GLU A 181 -15.17 13.94 -5.20
N ILE A 182 -16.37 14.18 -5.75
CA ILE A 182 -16.58 14.30 -7.20
C ILE A 182 -17.44 15.54 -7.46
N ASP A 183 -16.92 16.47 -8.26
CA ASP A 183 -17.64 17.65 -8.76
C ASP A 183 -17.49 17.75 -10.29
N GLY A 184 -18.57 17.46 -10.99
CA GLY A 184 -18.56 17.26 -12.44
C GLY A 184 -17.58 16.15 -12.84
N ASP A 185 -16.60 16.51 -13.67
CA ASP A 185 -15.52 15.60 -14.10
C ASP A 185 -14.29 15.66 -13.16
N THR A 186 -14.29 16.50 -12.11
CA THR A 186 -13.19 16.56 -11.15
C THR A 186 -13.39 15.48 -10.09
N ILE A 187 -12.34 14.70 -9.82
CA ILE A 187 -12.29 13.74 -8.70
C ILE A 187 -11.13 14.10 -7.77
N ILE A 188 -11.41 14.14 -6.48
CA ILE A 188 -10.42 14.31 -5.42
C ILE A 188 -10.40 13.05 -4.58
N SER A 189 -9.24 12.43 -4.40
CA SER A 189 -9.02 11.31 -3.46
C SER A 189 -8.28 11.81 -2.22
N LYS A 190 -8.56 11.26 -1.04
CA LYS A 190 -7.91 11.57 0.24
C LYS A 190 -7.80 10.33 1.13
N GLY A 191 -6.77 10.25 1.97
CA GLY A 191 -6.50 9.14 2.89
C GLY A 191 -5.33 9.49 3.81
N ASN A 192 -5.02 8.65 4.81
CA ASN A 192 -4.05 9.01 5.86
C ASN A 192 -2.61 9.30 5.36
N SER A 193 -2.12 8.59 4.35
CA SER A 193 -0.88 9.02 3.68
C SER A 193 -1.14 9.81 2.41
N GLY A 194 -2.40 9.96 1.98
CA GLY A 194 -2.82 11.01 1.04
C GLY A 194 -3.85 10.69 -0.05
N GLY A 195 -3.92 11.58 -1.06
CA GLY A 195 -4.54 11.29 -2.37
C GLY A 195 -4.17 12.22 -3.54
N TYR A 196 -5.15 12.77 -4.26
CA TYR A 196 -4.87 13.53 -5.50
C TYR A 196 -6.08 14.36 -5.95
N THR A 197 -5.86 15.33 -6.83
CA THR A 197 -6.93 15.98 -7.61
C THR A 197 -6.72 15.71 -9.10
N ALA A 198 -7.69 15.06 -9.75
CA ALA A 198 -7.62 14.66 -11.16
C ALA A 198 -8.91 14.99 -11.93
N VAL A 199 -8.83 14.98 -13.26
CA VAL A 199 -10.01 15.05 -14.15
C VAL A 199 -10.28 13.65 -14.70
N LEU A 200 -11.52 13.17 -14.57
CA LEU A 200 -11.96 11.87 -15.06
C LEU A 200 -11.77 11.77 -16.59
N GLY A 201 -10.95 10.82 -17.02
CA GLY A 201 -10.57 10.62 -18.43
C GLY A 201 -9.47 11.57 -18.93
N GLY A 202 -8.99 12.49 -18.10
CA GLY A 202 -7.96 13.47 -18.42
C GLY A 202 -6.54 12.91 -18.52
N ASP A 203 -5.56 13.81 -18.50
CA ASP A 203 -4.14 13.44 -18.41
C ASP A 203 -3.78 12.91 -17.01
N ALA A 204 -2.63 12.22 -16.89
CA ALA A 204 -2.13 11.78 -15.60
C ALA A 204 -1.65 12.98 -14.76
N VAL A 205 -1.92 12.93 -13.47
CA VAL A 205 -1.48 13.93 -12.47
C VAL A 205 -0.48 13.31 -11.51
N THR A 206 0.46 14.11 -11.01
CA THR A 206 1.29 13.72 -9.86
C THR A 206 0.41 13.81 -8.61
N PRO A 207 0.32 12.76 -7.77
CA PRO A 207 -0.25 12.87 -6.43
C PRO A 207 0.45 13.99 -5.64
N GLU A 208 -0.25 14.63 -4.71
CA GLU A 208 0.32 15.69 -3.87
C GLU A 208 1.53 15.10 -3.07
N ASP A 209 2.58 15.85 -2.72
CA ASP A 209 3.81 15.35 -2.05
C ASP A 209 4.35 13.95 -2.48
N ASP A 210 4.18 13.55 -3.74
CA ASP A 210 4.78 12.31 -4.24
C ASP A 210 6.30 12.47 -4.34
N GLU A 211 7.01 11.80 -3.43
CA GLU A 211 8.47 11.68 -3.43
C GLU A 211 8.94 10.39 -4.13
N THR A 212 8.09 9.78 -4.99
CA THR A 212 8.39 8.53 -5.69
C THR A 212 8.56 8.66 -7.21
N GLY A 213 8.27 9.82 -7.79
CA GLY A 213 8.20 10.03 -9.25
C GLY A 213 6.96 9.40 -9.91
N GLY A 214 5.93 9.12 -9.11
CA GLY A 214 4.68 8.50 -9.54
C GLY A 214 3.69 9.51 -10.15
N VAL A 215 2.85 9.01 -11.06
CA VAL A 215 1.67 9.73 -11.56
C VAL A 215 0.47 8.79 -11.62
N VAL A 216 -0.73 9.33 -11.42
CA VAL A 216 -2.00 8.61 -11.50
C VAL A 216 -2.88 9.19 -12.59
N LYS A 217 -3.49 8.33 -13.41
CA LYS A 217 -4.58 8.70 -14.33
C LYS A 217 -5.86 8.03 -13.83
N VAL A 218 -6.96 8.78 -13.82
CA VAL A 218 -8.27 8.29 -13.34
C VAL A 218 -9.31 8.39 -14.46
N GLU A 219 -10.13 7.36 -14.62
CA GLU A 219 -11.22 7.34 -15.59
C GLU A 219 -12.48 6.67 -15.03
N LYS A 220 -13.66 7.14 -15.46
CA LYS A 220 -14.94 6.48 -15.18
C LYS A 220 -15.22 5.48 -16.31
N THR A 221 -15.15 4.19 -16.00
CA THR A 221 -15.22 3.09 -16.98
C THR A 221 -16.65 2.59 -17.24
N GLY A 222 -17.61 2.99 -16.40
CA GLY A 222 -19.01 2.59 -16.45
C GLY A 222 -19.88 3.45 -15.51
N GLU A 223 -21.13 3.07 -15.30
CA GLU A 223 -22.07 3.85 -14.46
C GLU A 223 -21.60 3.97 -13.00
N ASN A 224 -21.10 2.85 -12.45
CA ASN A 224 -20.64 2.66 -11.08
C ASN A 224 -19.20 2.11 -11.00
N THR A 225 -18.44 2.16 -12.09
CA THR A 225 -17.08 1.62 -12.17
C THR A 225 -16.07 2.70 -12.57
N TYR A 226 -14.90 2.65 -11.93
CA TYR A 226 -13.82 3.61 -12.06
C TYR A 226 -12.49 2.86 -12.17
N ARG A 227 -11.49 3.48 -12.78
CA ARG A 227 -10.14 2.94 -12.86
C ARG A 227 -9.11 4.01 -12.54
N GLU A 228 -8.15 3.64 -11.70
CA GLU A 228 -6.94 4.40 -11.46
C GLU A 228 -5.76 3.63 -12.09
N THR A 229 -4.93 4.30 -12.88
CA THR A 229 -3.74 3.74 -13.50
C THR A 229 -2.52 4.49 -12.97
N TYR A 230 -1.72 3.80 -12.16
CA TYR A 230 -0.50 4.34 -11.57
C TYR A 230 0.70 4.02 -12.45
N MET A 231 1.51 5.05 -12.72
CA MET A 231 2.70 4.97 -13.56
C MET A 231 3.89 5.58 -12.85
N ARG A 232 5.10 5.13 -13.20
CA ARG A 232 6.38 5.74 -12.82
C ARG A 232 7.33 5.61 -14.00
N ASP A 233 8.05 6.68 -14.34
CA ASP A 233 8.98 6.73 -15.49
C ASP A 233 8.36 6.31 -16.84
N GLY A 234 7.03 6.43 -16.98
CA GLY A 234 6.26 6.01 -18.16
C GLY A 234 5.85 4.53 -18.20
N GLU A 235 6.24 3.73 -17.21
CA GLU A 235 5.81 2.34 -17.02
C GLU A 235 4.58 2.28 -16.12
N VAL A 236 3.58 1.45 -16.46
CA VAL A 236 2.43 1.19 -15.57
C VAL A 236 2.87 0.28 -14.43
N ILE A 237 2.78 0.77 -13.20
CA ILE A 237 3.22 0.05 -12.00
C ILE A 237 2.07 -0.56 -11.20
N ASN A 238 0.83 -0.08 -11.41
CA ASN A 238 -0.40 -0.65 -10.86
C ASN A 238 -1.64 -0.17 -11.64
N VAL A 239 -2.68 -0.99 -11.69
CA VAL A 239 -4.04 -0.63 -12.13
C VAL A 239 -5.02 -1.01 -11.03
N LEU A 240 -5.78 -0.06 -10.50
CA LEU A 240 -6.85 -0.28 -9.54
C LEU A 240 -8.20 -0.10 -10.24
N ASP A 241 -8.94 -1.20 -10.40
CA ASP A 241 -10.34 -1.18 -10.81
C ASP A 241 -11.26 -1.10 -9.58
N LEU A 242 -12.17 -0.13 -9.58
CA LEU A 242 -13.12 0.16 -8.51
C LEU A 242 -14.56 -0.07 -8.98
N THR A 243 -15.39 -0.71 -8.17
CA THR A 243 -16.82 -0.94 -8.46
C THR A 243 -17.68 -0.64 -7.23
N VAL A 244 -18.66 0.25 -7.38
CA VAL A 244 -19.58 0.68 -6.31
C VAL A 244 -20.88 -0.14 -6.36
N GLU A 245 -21.15 -0.90 -5.30
CA GLU A 245 -22.36 -1.68 -5.09
C GLU A 245 -23.11 -1.15 -3.85
N GLY A 246 -23.79 -0.02 -4.02
CA GLY A 246 -24.46 0.70 -2.94
C GLY A 246 -23.46 1.28 -1.93
N ASP A 247 -23.46 0.73 -0.72
CA ASP A 247 -22.55 1.07 0.37
C ASP A 247 -21.34 0.14 0.46
N THR A 248 -21.14 -0.74 -0.53
CA THR A 248 -19.92 -1.55 -0.70
C THR A 248 -19.11 -1.02 -1.88
N LEU A 249 -17.84 -0.72 -1.67
CA LEU A 249 -16.86 -0.50 -2.73
C LEU A 249 -16.02 -1.78 -2.86
N LYS A 250 -15.81 -2.26 -4.08
CA LYS A 250 -14.90 -3.36 -4.39
C LYS A 250 -13.68 -2.80 -5.13
N GLY A 251 -12.48 -3.17 -4.69
CA GLY A 251 -11.23 -2.85 -5.35
C GLY A 251 -10.54 -4.11 -5.89
N VAL A 252 -10.01 -4.01 -7.11
CA VAL A 252 -9.14 -5.01 -7.73
C VAL A 252 -7.89 -4.29 -8.21
N SER A 253 -6.81 -4.40 -7.44
CA SER A 253 -5.50 -3.86 -7.75
C SER A 253 -4.68 -4.91 -8.51
N THR A 254 -4.03 -4.53 -9.61
CA THR A 254 -3.21 -5.42 -10.46
C THR A 254 -1.87 -4.76 -10.75
N ASP A 255 -0.74 -5.44 -10.48
CA ASP A 255 0.58 -5.00 -10.90
C ASP A 255 1.00 -5.74 -12.19
N PRO A 256 0.97 -5.07 -13.36
CA PRO A 256 1.22 -5.72 -14.66
C PRO A 256 2.69 -6.13 -14.87
N ARG A 257 3.58 -5.89 -13.90
CA ARG A 257 4.99 -6.27 -13.98
C ARG A 257 5.25 -7.69 -13.46
N ASP A 258 4.28 -8.33 -12.81
CA ASP A 258 4.30 -9.77 -12.47
C ASP A 258 2.91 -10.43 -12.40
N ASP A 259 1.88 -9.78 -12.92
CA ASP A 259 0.48 -10.26 -12.93
C ASP A 259 -0.09 -10.58 -11.53
N SER A 260 0.47 -9.98 -10.48
CA SER A 260 -0.08 -10.06 -9.12
C SER A 260 -1.36 -9.23 -9.00
N VAL A 261 -2.36 -9.83 -8.35
CA VAL A 261 -3.69 -9.24 -8.17
C VAL A 261 -4.06 -9.25 -6.69
N PHE A 262 -4.49 -8.10 -6.17
CA PHE A 262 -5.01 -7.94 -4.82
C PHE A 262 -6.44 -7.43 -4.85
N ARG A 263 -7.32 -8.06 -4.07
CA ARG A 263 -8.76 -7.78 -4.02
C ARG A 263 -9.18 -7.43 -2.60
N TRP A 264 -10.07 -6.46 -2.48
CA TRP A 264 -10.59 -5.98 -1.20
C TRP A 264 -11.97 -5.37 -1.36
N THR A 265 -12.65 -5.16 -0.25
CA THR A 265 -13.90 -4.40 -0.16
C THR A 265 -13.81 -3.34 0.93
N ALA A 266 -14.58 -2.26 0.79
CA ALA A 266 -14.74 -1.23 1.80
C ALA A 266 -16.22 -0.90 1.98
N THR A 267 -16.59 -0.46 3.18
CA THR A 267 -17.95 -0.01 3.50
C THR A 267 -18.02 1.50 3.56
N ARG A 268 -19.05 2.09 2.96
CA ARG A 268 -19.31 3.53 3.01
C ARG A 268 -19.56 3.95 4.47
N GLN A 269 -18.91 5.02 4.90
CA GLN A 269 -19.13 5.63 6.21
C GLN A 269 -20.23 6.68 6.10
N SER A 270 -21.12 6.73 7.09
CA SER A 270 -22.33 7.57 7.16
C SER A 270 -22.08 8.98 7.70
#